data_AF-A0A7W4G8Y1-F1
#
_entry.id   AF-A0A7W4G8Y1-F1
#
_cell.length_a   1.000
_cell.length_b   1.000
_cell.length_c   1.000
_cell.angle_alpha   90.00
_cell.angle_beta   90.00
_cell.angle_gamma   90.00
#
_symmetry.space_group_name_H-M   'P 1'
#
loop_
_entity.id
_entity.type
_entity.pdbx_description
1 polymer ?
#
loop_
_entity_poly.entity_id
_entity_poly.type
_entity_poly.pdbx_seq_one_letter_code
_entity_poly.pdbx_strand_id
1 'polypeptide(L)'
;MVFVGCIVLSLVFHFALKKVERRFDGHAAESFRLISNSQKAILIFIGTILALSKLDFDVTGLVAGLGLTGFALGFALKDAISNLVAGIMVVLYRPIKLGDNIEVASCKGVVVDLNLRYITLQTDGCRHLVPNSLMLSNKVTINNS
;
A
#
# COMPACT_ATOMS: atom_id res chain seq x y z
N MET A 1 1.11 24.73 35.45
CA MET A 1 0.52 23.88 34.39
C MET A 1 1.23 24.09 33.05
N VAL A 2 1.21 25.29 32.45
CA VAL A 2 1.86 25.57 31.14
C VAL A 2 3.38 25.37 31.14
N PHE A 3 4.07 25.80 32.20
CA PHE A 3 5.53 25.62 32.35
C PHE A 3 5.96 24.15 32.44
N VAL A 4 5.17 23.32 33.14
CA VAL A 4 5.44 21.88 33.25
C VAL A 4 5.18 21.18 31.91
N GLY A 5 4.12 21.58 31.20
CA GLY A 5 3.86 21.09 29.83
C GLY A 5 5.00 21.39 28.86
N CYS A 6 5.57 22.61 28.88
CA CYS A 6 6.73 22.96 28.06
C CYS A 6 7.99 22.16 28.45
N ILE A 7 8.23 21.94 29.75
CA ILE A 7 9.38 21.17 30.22
C ILE A 7 9.24 19.69 29.82
N VAL A 8 8.06 19.10 29.96
CA VAL A 8 7.84 17.69 29.57
C VAL A 8 7.87 17.55 28.05
N LEU A 9 7.32 18.49 27.29
CA LEU A 9 7.44 18.50 25.84
C LEU A 9 8.91 18.56 25.42
N SER A 10 9.70 19.48 26.00
CA SER A 10 11.13 19.59 25.75
C SER A 10 11.88 18.30 26.14
N LEU A 11 11.52 17.67 27.27
CA LEU A 11 12.17 16.47 27.78
C LEU A 11 11.83 15.23 26.95
N VAL A 12 10.57 15.09 26.53
CA VAL A 12 10.12 14.06 25.58
C VAL A 12 10.76 14.27 24.22
N PHE A 13 10.79 15.51 23.71
CA PHE A 13 11.42 15.85 22.44
C PHE A 13 12.91 15.51 22.48
N HIS A 14 13.59 15.86 23.57
CA HIS A 14 15.00 15.54 23.78
C HIS A 14 15.24 14.02 23.96
N PHE A 15 14.35 13.30 24.64
CA PHE A 15 14.45 11.86 24.82
C PHE A 15 14.14 11.09 23.52
N ALA A 16 13.16 11.56 22.74
CA ALA A 16 12.82 11.03 21.42
C ALA A 16 13.99 11.24 20.44
N LEU A 17 14.57 12.44 20.41
CA LEU A 17 15.77 12.73 19.62
C LEU A 17 16.96 11.84 20.03
N LYS A 18 17.24 11.71 21.33
CA LYS A 18 18.39 10.96 21.85
C LYS A 18 18.23 9.43 21.72
N LYS A 19 17.00 8.92 21.74
CA LYS A 19 16.70 7.48 21.54
C LYS A 19 16.72 7.09 20.06
N VAL A 20 16.45 8.04 19.17
CA VAL A 20 16.57 7.89 17.71
C VAL A 20 18.03 7.97 17.25
N GLU A 21 18.82 8.89 17.81
CA GLU A 21 20.24 9.05 17.51
C GLU A 21 21.04 7.78 17.83
N ARG A 22 20.75 7.12 18.96
CA ARG A 22 21.46 5.92 19.41
C ARG A 22 21.18 4.64 18.63
N ARG A 23 20.25 4.64 17.66
CA ARG A 23 19.89 3.43 16.90
C ARG A 23 20.40 3.43 15.46
N PHE A 24 21.12 4.46 15.03
CA PHE A 24 21.45 4.63 13.60
C PHE A 24 22.81 5.28 13.32
N ASP A 25 23.85 4.90 14.09
CA ASP A 25 25.21 4.91 13.55
C ASP A 25 25.38 3.69 12.65
N GLY A 26 24.99 3.85 11.38
CA GLY A 26 25.08 2.82 10.36
C GLY A 26 25.10 3.46 8.98
N HIS A 27 26.31 3.60 8.44
CA HIS A 27 26.60 4.12 7.11
C HIS A 27 25.87 3.33 6.01
N ALA A 28 25.06 3.98 5.18
CA ALA A 28 24.71 3.49 3.84
C ALA A 28 24.24 4.64 2.92
N ALA A 29 24.64 4.54 1.65
CA ALA A 29 24.53 5.44 0.49
C ALA A 29 23.41 6.49 0.48
N GLU A 30 23.68 7.67 -0.10
CA GLU A 30 22.81 8.85 -0.10
C GLU A 30 21.33 8.61 -0.50
N SER A 31 21.02 7.61 -1.33
CA SER A 31 19.64 7.20 -1.65
C SER A 31 18.90 6.55 -0.48
N PHE A 32 19.60 5.84 0.41
CA PHE A 32 19.03 5.31 1.67
C PHE A 32 18.76 6.41 2.69
N ARG A 33 19.40 7.58 2.55
CA ARG A 33 19.28 8.68 3.50
C ARG A 33 17.89 9.32 3.48
N LEU A 34 17.27 9.44 2.30
CA LEU A 34 15.91 9.98 2.16
C LEU A 34 14.84 9.05 2.77
N ILE A 35 14.97 7.74 2.54
CA ILE A 35 14.06 6.72 3.09
C ILE A 35 14.27 6.56 4.61
N SER A 36 15.53 6.62 5.08
CA SER A 36 15.83 6.60 6.51
C SER A 36 15.28 7.84 7.22
N ASN A 37 15.38 9.01 6.60
CA ASN A 37 14.87 10.25 7.17
C ASN A 37 13.33 10.29 7.23
N SER A 38 12.63 9.75 6.22
CA SER A 38 11.17 9.67 6.25
C SER A 38 10.68 8.71 7.34
N GLN A 39 11.35 7.57 7.52
CA GLN A 39 11.03 6.63 8.60
C GLN A 39 11.27 7.25 9.98
N LYS A 40 12.37 7.99 10.16
CA LYS A 40 12.66 8.73 11.39
C LYS A 40 11.56 9.78 11.69
N ALA A 41 11.15 10.54 10.68
CA ALA A 41 10.11 11.55 10.84
C ALA A 41 8.78 10.94 11.30
N ILE A 42 8.37 9.81 10.70
CA ILE A 42 7.14 9.09 11.09
C ILE A 42 7.22 8.59 12.54
N LEU A 43 8.35 7.99 12.94
CA LEU A 43 8.53 7.49 14.31
C LEU A 43 8.51 8.61 15.36
N ILE A 44 9.16 9.74 15.07
CA ILE A 44 9.15 10.92 15.95
C ILE A 44 7.74 11.49 16.06
N PHE A 45 7.02 11.58 14.93
CA PHE A 45 5.64 12.06 14.90
C PHE A 45 4.71 11.19 15.76
N ILE A 46 4.74 9.87 15.57
CA ILE A 46 3.95 8.93 16.39
C ILE A 46 4.34 9.03 17.87
N GLY A 47 5.64 9.07 18.17
CA GLY A 47 6.13 9.21 19.54
C GLY A 47 5.65 10.50 20.23
N THR A 48 5.54 11.59 19.47
CA THR A 48 5.03 12.88 19.96
C THR A 48 3.55 12.78 20.32
N ILE A 49 2.72 12.17 19.46
CA ILE A 49 1.28 11.99 19.72
C ILE A 49 1.05 11.16 20.99
N LEU A 50 1.79 10.06 21.15
CA LEU A 50 1.69 9.21 22.33
C LEU A 50 2.11 9.94 23.61
N ALA A 51 3.10 10.82 23.53
CA ALA A 51 3.54 11.61 24.66
C ALA A 51 2.54 12.72 25.03
N LEU A 52 1.94 13.39 24.05
CA LEU A 52 0.85 14.36 24.29
C LEU A 52 -0.35 13.68 24.97
N SER A 53 -0.69 12.46 24.56
CA SER A 53 -1.74 11.67 25.20
C SER A 53 -1.45 11.37 26.67
N LYS A 54 -0.17 11.19 27.05
CA LYS A 54 0.23 10.98 28.46
C LYS A 54 0.22 12.25 29.30
N LEU A 55 0.15 13.43 28.67
CA LEU A 55 0.12 14.74 29.31
C LEU A 55 -1.32 15.27 29.50
N ASP A 56 -2.33 14.41 29.38
CA ASP A 56 -3.76 14.77 29.42
C ASP A 56 -4.18 15.78 28.33
N PHE A 57 -3.41 15.90 27.25
CA PHE A 57 -3.87 16.63 26.06
C PHE A 57 -4.83 15.74 25.26
N ASP A 58 -5.94 16.32 24.82
CA ASP A 58 -6.86 15.65 23.91
C ASP A 58 -6.25 15.54 22.51
N VAL A 59 -5.68 14.36 22.23
CA VAL A 59 -5.13 14.01 20.91
C VAL A 59 -6.16 13.33 20.00
N THR A 60 -7.42 13.21 20.43
CA THR A 60 -8.46 12.46 19.70
C THR A 60 -8.65 13.01 18.29
N GLY A 61 -8.70 14.34 18.14
CA GLY A 61 -8.83 14.98 16.83
C GLY A 61 -7.64 14.69 15.90
N LEU A 62 -6.43 14.63 16.44
CA LEU A 62 -5.22 14.34 15.67
C LEU A 62 -5.19 12.88 15.20
N VAL A 63 -5.55 11.94 16.09
CA VAL A 63 -5.67 10.52 15.74
C VAL A 63 -6.79 10.28 14.74
N ALA A 64 -7.95 10.94 14.92
CA ALA A 64 -9.07 10.86 14.00
C ALA A 64 -8.69 11.37 12.60
N GLY A 65 -7.99 12.50 12.52
CA GLY A 65 -7.47 13.04 11.26
C GLY A 65 -6.52 12.07 10.56
N LEU A 66 -5.57 11.47 11.30
CA LEU A 66 -4.65 10.47 10.76
C LEU A 66 -5.37 9.21 10.29
N GLY A 67 -6.38 8.75 11.02
CA GLY A 67 -7.22 7.62 10.61
C GLY A 67 -7.94 7.91 9.30
N LEU A 68 -8.52 9.10 9.15
CA LEU A 68 -9.20 9.53 7.93
C LEU A 68 -8.22 9.64 6.74
N THR A 69 -7.06 10.26 6.95
CA THR A 69 -6.02 10.38 5.90
C THR A 69 -5.49 9.00 5.49
N GLY A 70 -5.24 8.11 6.46
CA GLY A 70 -4.81 6.74 6.19
C GLY A 70 -5.86 5.95 5.42
N PHE A 71 -7.13 6.08 5.78
CA PHE A 71 -8.25 5.50 5.05
C PHE A 71 -8.31 6.03 3.61
N ALA A 72 -8.25 7.35 3.41
CA ALA A 72 -8.31 7.96 2.08
C ALA A 72 -7.15 7.49 1.18
N LEU A 73 -5.93 7.40 1.73
CA LEU A 73 -4.76 6.89 1.00
C LEU A 73 -4.92 5.41 0.66
N GLY A 74 -5.37 4.59 1.62
CA GLY A 74 -5.65 3.17 1.37
C GLY A 74 -6.74 2.97 0.32
N PHE A 75 -7.77 3.80 0.34
CA PHE A 75 -8.83 3.80 -0.65
C PHE A 75 -8.31 4.15 -2.05
N ALA A 76 -7.46 5.17 -2.16
CA ALA A 76 -6.82 5.54 -3.43
C ALA A 76 -5.92 4.42 -4.00
N LEU A 77 -5.30 3.62 -3.13
CA LEU A 77 -4.42 2.52 -3.53
C LEU A 77 -5.13 1.17 -3.72
N LYS A 78 -6.44 1.10 -3.40
CA LYS A 78 -7.22 -0.14 -3.42
C LYS A 78 -7.09 -0.90 -4.73
N ASP A 79 -7.19 -0.21 -5.86
CA ASP A 79 -7.17 -0.87 -7.18
C ASP A 79 -5.77 -1.36 -7.56
N ALA A 80 -4.72 -0.64 -7.14
CA ALA A 80 -3.34 -1.09 -7.36
C ALA A 80 -3.05 -2.39 -6.57
N ILE A 81 -3.46 -2.43 -5.30
CA ILE A 81 -3.31 -3.60 -4.43
C ILE A 81 -4.15 -4.77 -4.96
N SER A 82 -5.39 -4.52 -5.37
CA SER A 82 -6.28 -5.54 -5.95
C SER A 82 -5.68 -6.19 -7.20
N ASN A 83 -5.14 -5.38 -8.12
CA ASN A 83 -4.48 -5.90 -9.32
C ASN A 83 -3.21 -6.71 -8.98
N LEU A 84 -2.41 -6.27 -8.01
CA LEU A 84 -1.22 -6.98 -7.55
C LEU A 84 -1.57 -8.35 -6.97
N VAL A 85 -2.52 -8.41 -6.04
CA VAL A 85 -3.00 -9.67 -5.45
C VAL A 85 -3.57 -10.58 -6.54
N ALA A 86 -4.32 -10.02 -7.49
CA ALA A 86 -4.86 -10.77 -8.61
C ALA A 86 -3.76 -11.41 -9.48
N GLY A 87 -2.71 -10.65 -9.82
CA GLY A 87 -1.55 -11.19 -10.52
C GLY A 87 -0.87 -12.33 -9.77
N ILE A 88 -0.67 -12.18 -8.45
CA ILE A 88 -0.07 -13.24 -7.61
C ILE A 88 -0.94 -14.51 -7.63
N MET A 89 -2.26 -14.37 -7.50
CA MET A 89 -3.18 -15.52 -7.53
C MET A 89 -3.19 -16.24 -8.88
N VAL A 90 -3.13 -15.50 -9.99
CA VAL A 90 -3.02 -16.09 -11.34
C VAL A 90 -1.75 -16.91 -11.48
N VAL A 91 -0.61 -16.42 -11.00
CA VAL A 91 0.67 -17.14 -11.07
C VAL A 91 0.66 -18.37 -10.15
N LEU A 92 0.11 -18.25 -8.94
CA LEU A 92 0.13 -19.30 -7.93
C LEU A 92 -0.82 -20.45 -8.26
N TYR A 93 -2.07 -20.14 -8.64
CA TYR A 93 -3.12 -21.15 -8.87
C TYR A 93 -3.28 -21.53 -10.34
N ARG A 94 -2.71 -20.75 -11.27
CA ARG A 94 -2.85 -20.92 -12.73
C ARG A 94 -4.29 -21.30 -13.15
N PRO A 95 -5.32 -20.54 -12.74
CA PRO A 95 -6.70 -20.85 -13.07
C PRO A 95 -6.99 -20.79 -14.59
N ILE A 96 -6.14 -20.09 -15.33
CA ILE A 96 -6.24 -19.88 -16.77
C ILE A 96 -4.84 -20.08 -17.38
N LYS A 97 -4.75 -20.75 -18.53
CA LYS A 97 -3.51 -21.03 -19.24
C LYS A 97 -3.42 -20.20 -20.52
N LEU A 98 -2.19 -20.01 -21.02
CA LEU A 98 -1.99 -19.47 -22.37
C LEU A 98 -2.65 -20.41 -23.39
N GLY A 99 -3.42 -19.83 -24.32
CA GLY A 99 -4.18 -20.57 -25.32
C GLY A 99 -5.63 -20.88 -24.94
N ASP A 100 -6.05 -20.64 -23.69
CA ASP A 100 -7.46 -20.84 -23.31
C ASP A 100 -8.35 -19.82 -24.01
N ASN A 101 -9.48 -20.27 -24.56
CA ASN A 101 -10.53 -19.39 -25.08
C ASN A 101 -11.48 -19.04 -23.92
N ILE A 102 -11.39 -17.81 -23.45
CA ILE A 102 -12.14 -17.36 -22.28
C ILE A 102 -13.06 -16.20 -22.60
N GLU A 103 -14.12 -16.08 -21.81
CA GLU A 103 -15.05 -14.96 -21.83
C GLU A 103 -15.13 -14.35 -20.43
N VAL A 104 -14.83 -13.06 -20.34
CA VAL A 104 -14.83 -12.30 -19.08
C VAL A 104 -15.48 -10.94 -19.29
N ALA A 105 -16.48 -10.66 -18.46
CA ALA A 105 -17.35 -9.48 -18.55
C ALA A 105 -18.04 -9.38 -19.93
N SER A 106 -17.43 -8.66 -20.87
CA SER A 106 -17.92 -8.54 -22.27
C SER A 106 -16.81 -8.68 -23.30
N CYS A 107 -15.63 -9.16 -22.90
CA CYS A 107 -14.53 -9.48 -23.80
C CYS A 107 -14.42 -11.00 -23.93
N LYS A 108 -14.39 -11.47 -25.18
CA LYS A 108 -14.14 -12.87 -25.53
C LYS A 108 -12.87 -12.95 -26.37
N GLY A 109 -12.06 -13.98 -26.16
CA GLY A 109 -10.87 -14.20 -26.97
C GLY A 109 -9.94 -15.25 -26.40
N VAL A 110 -8.90 -15.54 -27.15
CA VAL A 110 -7.84 -16.47 -26.75
C VAL A 110 -6.80 -15.73 -25.91
N VAL A 111 -6.37 -16.34 -24.80
CA VAL A 111 -5.31 -15.80 -23.95
C VAL A 111 -3.97 -15.90 -24.65
N VAL A 112 -3.35 -14.76 -24.96
CA VAL A 112 -2.05 -14.69 -25.66
C VAL A 112 -0.91 -14.36 -24.72
N ASP A 113 -1.18 -13.60 -23.66
CA ASP A 113 -0.15 -13.20 -22.70
C ASP A 113 -0.72 -12.98 -21.29
N LEU A 114 0.09 -13.25 -20.27
CA LEU A 114 -0.25 -13.17 -18.86
C LEU A 114 0.79 -12.32 -18.11
N ASN A 115 0.40 -11.12 -17.66
CA ASN A 115 1.22 -10.25 -16.82
C ASN A 115 0.64 -10.11 -15.41
N LEU A 116 1.43 -9.54 -14.50
CA LEU A 116 0.99 -9.25 -13.12
C LEU A 116 -0.13 -8.20 -13.03
N ARG A 117 -0.32 -7.39 -14.06
CA ARG A 117 -1.32 -6.30 -14.08
C ARG A 117 -2.48 -6.55 -15.05
N TYR A 118 -2.22 -7.22 -16.17
CA TYR A 118 -3.19 -7.44 -17.24
C TYR A 118 -3.03 -8.83 -17.89
N ILE A 119 -4.14 -9.38 -18.37
CA ILE A 119 -4.19 -10.50 -19.32
C ILE A 119 -4.48 -9.93 -20.71
N THR A 120 -3.77 -10.41 -21.73
CA THR A 120 -4.02 -10.01 -23.12
C THR A 120 -4.87 -11.06 -23.81
N LEU A 121 -6.08 -10.67 -24.22
CA LEU A 121 -6.98 -11.48 -25.03
C LEU A 121 -6.89 -11.06 -26.49
N GLN A 122 -6.90 -12.02 -27.41
CA GLN A 122 -6.96 -11.75 -28.84
C GLN A 122 -8.24 -12.33 -29.46
N THR A 123 -8.97 -11.50 -30.20
CA THR A 123 -10.16 -11.88 -30.98
C THR A 123 -10.21 -11.05 -32.26
N ASP A 124 -10.55 -11.68 -33.38
CA ASP A 124 -10.75 -11.02 -34.70
C ASP A 124 -9.63 -10.05 -35.11
N GLY A 125 -8.37 -10.36 -34.74
CA GLY A 125 -7.20 -9.52 -35.02
C GLY A 125 -6.96 -8.37 -34.03
N CYS A 126 -7.88 -8.11 -33.10
CA CYS A 126 -7.76 -7.10 -32.04
C CYS A 126 -7.16 -7.69 -30.75
N ARG A 127 -6.40 -6.88 -30.01
CA ARG A 127 -5.87 -7.21 -28.67
C ARG A 127 -6.58 -6.42 -27.59
N HIS A 128 -7.17 -7.11 -26.62
CA HIS A 128 -7.84 -6.54 -25.46
C HIS A 128 -7.00 -6.76 -24.21
N LEU A 129 -6.68 -5.66 -23.51
CA LEU A 129 -5.93 -5.68 -22.25
C LEU A 129 -6.92 -5.69 -21.09
N VAL A 130 -7.09 -6.84 -20.44
CA VAL A 130 -8.04 -6.99 -19.33
C VAL A 130 -7.29 -6.98 -18.00
N PRO A 131 -7.57 -6.04 -17.08
CA PRO A 131 -7.00 -6.02 -15.74
C PRO A 131 -7.23 -7.32 -14.98
N ASN A 132 -6.22 -7.79 -14.26
CA ASN A 132 -6.34 -9.03 -13.46
C ASN A 132 -7.43 -8.93 -12.39
N SER A 133 -7.67 -7.73 -11.83
CA SER A 133 -8.78 -7.51 -10.89
C SER A 133 -10.15 -7.78 -11.51
N LEU A 134 -10.37 -7.46 -12.78
CA LEU A 134 -11.63 -7.74 -13.48
C LEU A 134 -11.83 -9.23 -13.75
N MET A 135 -10.74 -9.99 -13.94
CA MET A 135 -10.77 -11.45 -14.08
C MET A 135 -11.15 -12.14 -12.77
N LEU A 136 -10.67 -11.65 -11.63
CA LEU A 136 -11.07 -12.18 -10.32
C LEU A 136 -12.46 -11.72 -9.86
N SER A 137 -12.88 -10.52 -10.27
CA SER A 137 -14.15 -9.96 -9.80
C SER A 137 -15.35 -10.43 -10.62
N ASN A 138 -15.15 -10.87 -11.86
CA ASN A 138 -16.22 -11.32 -12.75
C ASN A 138 -16.17 -12.83 -12.99
N LYS A 139 -17.33 -13.40 -13.36
CA LYS A 139 -17.40 -14.79 -13.80
C LYS A 139 -16.57 -14.99 -15.07
N VAL A 140 -15.60 -15.90 -15.00
CA VAL A 140 -14.81 -16.37 -16.15
C VAL A 140 -15.44 -17.64 -16.69
N THR A 141 -15.76 -17.66 -17.98
CA THR A 141 -16.26 -18.86 -18.68
C THR A 141 -15.20 -19.37 -19.64
N ILE A 142 -14.82 -20.64 -19.53
CA ILE A 142 -13.84 -21.29 -20.41
C ILE A 142 -14.63 -22.14 -21.42
N ASN A 143 -14.49 -21.82 -22.71
CA ASN A 143 -15.14 -22.58 -23.77
C ASN A 143 -14.16 -23.62 -24.33
N ASN A 144 -14.30 -24.86 -23.87
CA ASN A 144 -13.64 -26.03 -24.45
C ASN A 144 -14.53 -26.58 -25.57
N SER A 145 -14.44 -26.00 -26.77
CA SER A 145 -15.02 -26.58 -27.99
C SER A 145 -13.94 -27.30 -28.78
#